data_AF-A0A520NNW6-F1
#
_entry.id   AF-A0A520NNW6-F1
#
_cell.length_a   1.000
_cell.length_b   1.000
_cell.length_c   1.000
_cell.angle_alpha   90.00
_cell.angle_beta   90.00
_cell.angle_gamma   90.00
#
_symmetry.space_group_name_H-M   'P 1'
#
loop_
_entity.id
_entity.type
_entity.pdbx_description
1 polymer ?
#
loop_
_entity_poly.entity_id
_entity_poly.type
_entity_poly.pdbx_seq_one_letter_code
_entity_poly.pdbx_strand_id
1 'polypeptide(L)'
;MAVGQDLEITRSVNQYAFAPAIGGGQLKFEGFFRTCRDDGTRDGSQGAAVPVANEKNLVLTGEVADGKYAVWCIETIKDARELFTGVPAGTGDAKGEFGKDAVFGKSRH
;
A
#
# COMPACT_ATOMS: atom_id res chain seq x y z
N MET A 1 -6.99 -15.65 -3.08
CA MET A 1 -5.82 -14.89 -2.60
C MET A 1 -6.28 -14.07 -1.43
N ALA A 2 -5.60 -14.15 -0.28
CA ALA A 2 -5.90 -13.28 0.86
C ALA A 2 -5.28 -11.90 0.62
N VAL A 3 -5.88 -10.87 1.19
CA VAL A 3 -5.39 -9.48 1.12
C VAL A 3 -5.04 -9.07 2.55
N GLY A 4 -3.80 -8.61 2.77
CA GLY A 4 -3.35 -8.10 4.06
C GLY A 4 -4.28 -7.00 4.56
N GLN A 5 -4.74 -7.14 5.81
CA GLN A 5 -5.60 -6.16 6.49
C GLN A 5 -4.81 -5.29 7.49
N ASP A 6 -3.54 -5.62 7.65
CA ASP A 6 -2.54 -4.92 8.46
C ASP A 6 -1.98 -3.67 7.77
N LEU A 7 -2.26 -3.51 6.47
CA LEU A 7 -1.82 -2.37 5.67
C LEU A 7 -2.96 -1.43 5.33
N GLU A 8 -2.72 -0.13 5.44
CA GLU A 8 -3.62 0.88 4.90
C GLU A 8 -3.07 1.51 3.60
N ILE A 9 -3.97 2.06 2.79
CA ILE A 9 -3.62 2.87 1.63
C ILE A 9 -4.60 4.03 1.51
N THR A 10 -4.09 5.25 1.34
CA THR A 10 -4.95 6.40 1.09
C THR A 10 -5.15 6.61 -0.41
N ARG A 11 -6.41 6.60 -0.86
CA ARG A 11 -6.77 6.63 -2.28
C ARG A 11 -6.59 8.00 -2.94
N SER A 12 -5.71 8.03 -3.94
CA SER A 12 -5.93 8.71 -5.21
C SER A 12 -5.21 7.91 -6.29
N VAL A 13 -5.92 7.56 -7.38
CA VAL A 13 -5.32 6.92 -8.56
C VAL A 13 -5.96 7.53 -9.81
N ASN A 14 -5.16 7.79 -10.84
CA ASN A 14 -5.68 8.27 -12.12
C ASN A 14 -5.98 7.09 -13.07
N GLN A 15 -6.55 7.40 -14.24
CA GLN A 15 -6.87 6.42 -15.29
C GLN A 15 -5.65 5.66 -15.85
N TYR A 16 -4.44 6.18 -15.63
CA TYR A 16 -3.18 5.55 -16.00
C TYR A 16 -2.58 4.72 -14.86
N ALA A 17 -3.35 4.51 -13.79
CA ALA A 17 -2.96 3.73 -12.62
C ALA A 17 -1.82 4.35 -11.78
N PHE A 18 -1.49 5.62 -12.01
CA PHE A 18 -0.52 6.38 -11.23
C PHE A 18 -1.16 6.92 -9.96
N ALA A 19 -0.40 6.90 -8.86
CA ALA A 19 -0.80 7.44 -7.56
C ALA A 19 -0.27 8.89 -7.40
N PRO A 20 -1.10 9.93 -7.59
CA PRO A 20 -0.68 11.31 -7.39
C PRO A 20 -0.58 11.66 -5.90
N ALA A 21 0.06 12.80 -5.63
CA ALA A 21 0.14 13.34 -4.28
C ALA A 21 -1.26 13.59 -3.68
N ILE A 22 -1.39 13.30 -2.39
CA ILE A 22 -2.61 13.47 -1.60
C ILE A 22 -2.36 14.43 -0.43
N GLY A 23 -3.36 15.25 -0.11
CA GLY A 23 -3.35 16.07 1.10
C GLY A 23 -3.80 15.28 2.33
N GLY A 24 -3.21 15.57 3.50
CA GLY A 24 -3.65 15.01 4.78
C GLY A 24 -3.40 13.51 4.98
N GLY A 25 -2.50 12.90 4.20
CA GLY A 25 -2.15 11.48 4.35
C GLY A 25 -1.61 11.13 5.74
N GLN A 26 -0.75 11.99 6.31
CA GLN A 26 -0.15 11.80 7.63
C GLN A 26 -1.18 11.58 8.75
N LEU A 27 -2.23 12.41 8.79
CA LEU A 27 -3.31 12.29 9.78
C LEU A 27 -4.08 10.98 9.67
N LYS A 28 -4.20 10.44 8.44
CA LYS A 28 -4.83 9.13 8.22
C LYS A 28 -3.93 8.02 8.75
N PHE A 29 -2.62 8.14 8.52
CA PHE A 29 -1.67 7.14 8.97
C PHE A 29 -1.57 7.04 10.48
N GLU A 30 -1.50 8.19 11.15
CA GLU A 30 -1.55 8.26 12.60
C GLU A 30 -2.88 7.74 13.15
N GLY A 31 -3.99 7.96 12.43
CA GLY A 31 -5.30 7.45 12.77
C GLY A 31 -5.37 5.92 12.73
N PHE A 32 -4.99 5.30 11.62
CA PHE A 32 -4.99 3.84 11.47
C PHE A 32 -4.04 3.17 12.47
N PHE A 33 -2.83 3.71 12.58
CA PHE A 33 -1.85 3.29 13.57
C PHE A 33 -2.43 3.27 14.99
N ARG A 34 -3.12 4.34 15.37
CA ARG A 34 -3.75 4.47 16.67
C ARG A 34 -4.87 3.45 16.85
N THR A 35 -5.69 3.20 15.83
CA THR A 35 -6.73 2.16 15.88
C THR A 35 -6.12 0.78 16.10
N CYS A 36 -5.09 0.39 15.34
CA CYS A 36 -4.43 -0.91 15.53
C CYS A 36 -3.81 -1.06 16.93
N ARG A 37 -3.28 0.03 17.48
CA ARG A 37 -2.76 0.05 18.86
C ARG A 37 -3.88 -0.11 19.88
N ASP A 38 -4.94 0.68 19.76
CA ASP A 38 -6.04 0.73 20.73
C ASP A 38 -6.86 -0.59 20.70
N ASP A 39 -6.94 -1.26 19.55
CA ASP A 39 -7.56 -2.58 19.37
C ASP A 39 -6.67 -3.75 19.83
N GLY A 40 -5.40 -3.48 20.20
CA GLY A 40 -4.45 -4.49 20.66
C GLY A 40 -3.98 -5.47 19.58
N THR A 41 -4.22 -5.17 18.30
CA THR A 41 -3.92 -6.04 17.15
C THR A 41 -2.50 -5.86 16.60
N ARG A 42 -1.64 -5.21 17.39
CA ARG A 42 -0.31 -4.76 16.96
C ARG A 42 0.74 -5.86 17.13
N ASP A 43 0.93 -6.65 16.10
CA ASP A 43 2.00 -7.65 16.00
C ASP A 43 3.29 -7.12 15.33
N GLY A 44 3.28 -5.87 14.87
CA GLY A 44 4.42 -5.22 14.22
C GLY A 44 4.43 -5.34 12.69
N SER A 45 3.43 -5.99 12.08
CA SER A 45 3.29 -6.03 10.62
C SER A 45 2.58 -4.80 10.04
N GLN A 46 2.01 -3.95 10.90
CA GLN A 46 1.16 -2.83 10.47
C GLN A 46 1.96 -1.74 9.74
N GLY A 47 1.34 -1.15 8.73
CA GLY A 47 1.95 -0.05 8.01
C GLY A 47 1.06 0.60 6.94
N ALA A 48 1.62 1.57 6.23
CA ALA A 48 0.91 2.35 5.22
C ALA A 48 1.64 2.36 3.87
N ALA A 49 0.86 2.28 2.80
CA ALA A 49 1.32 2.59 1.45
C ALA A 49 1.01 4.06 1.10
N VAL A 50 2.02 4.79 0.63
CA VAL A 50 1.96 6.23 0.37
C VAL A 50 2.44 6.52 -1.04
N PRO A 51 1.82 7.44 -1.80
CA PRO A 51 2.36 7.84 -3.10
C PRO A 51 3.81 8.37 -2.97
N VAL A 52 4.70 7.98 -3.88
CA VAL A 52 6.07 8.51 -3.94
C VAL A 52 6.07 10.04 -4.06
N ALA A 53 5.04 10.61 -4.70
CA ALA A 53 4.82 12.05 -4.81
C ALA A 53 4.63 12.77 -3.46
N ASN A 54 4.32 12.03 -2.38
CA ASN A 54 4.20 12.55 -1.02
C ASN A 54 5.49 12.42 -0.19
N GLU A 55 6.51 11.72 -0.65
CA GLU A 55 7.75 11.43 0.10
C GLU A 55 8.36 12.71 0.71
N LYS A 56 8.52 13.75 -0.10
CA LYS A 56 9.11 15.04 0.34
C LYS A 56 8.24 15.82 1.34
N ASN A 57 6.95 15.52 1.36
CA ASN A 57 5.98 16.17 2.24
C ASN A 57 5.58 15.24 3.39
N LEU A 58 6.26 14.11 3.57
CA LEU A 58 5.99 13.15 4.63
C LEU A 58 6.79 13.55 5.87
N VAL A 59 6.10 14.06 6.87
CA VAL A 59 6.65 14.33 8.20
C VAL A 59 6.02 13.30 9.12
N LEU A 60 6.82 12.35 9.56
CA LEU A 60 6.42 11.32 10.51
C LEU A 60 6.82 11.75 11.92
N THR A 61 5.96 11.49 12.90
CA THR A 61 6.23 11.85 14.30
C THR A 61 5.92 10.69 15.24
N GLY A 62 6.48 10.74 16.45
CA GLY A 62 6.23 9.76 17.51
C GLY A 62 6.58 8.33 17.11
N GLU A 63 5.75 7.37 17.53
CA GLU A 63 6.02 5.94 17.35
C GLU A 63 6.10 5.48 15.89
N VAL A 64 5.52 6.24 14.96
CA VAL A 64 5.64 5.99 13.52
C VAL A 64 7.06 6.33 13.04
N ALA A 65 7.64 7.43 13.53
CA ALA A 65 9.03 7.79 13.26
C ALA A 65 10.03 6.83 13.94
N ASP A 66 9.65 6.25 15.09
CA ASP A 66 10.46 5.26 15.81
C ASP A 66 10.50 3.87 15.14
N GLY A 67 9.97 3.74 13.91
CA GLY A 67 10.03 2.51 13.12
C GLY A 67 9.05 1.43 13.57
N LYS A 68 8.11 1.74 14.47
CA LYS A 68 7.09 0.79 14.91
C LYS A 68 5.87 0.73 14.00
N TYR A 69 5.93 1.41 12.85
CA TYR A 69 4.93 1.41 11.78
C TYR A 69 5.68 1.52 10.46
N ALA A 70 5.47 0.56 9.56
CA ALA A 70 6.17 0.57 8.28
C ALA A 70 5.48 1.51 7.29
N VAL A 71 6.27 2.24 6.50
CA VAL A 71 5.74 3.13 5.46
C VAL A 71 6.41 2.79 4.13
N TRP A 72 5.63 2.42 3.12
CA TRP A 72 6.11 2.09 1.79
C TRP A 72 5.67 3.14 0.78
N CYS A 73 6.61 3.65 0.00
CA CYS A 73 6.29 4.51 -1.13
C CYS A 73 5.88 3.67 -2.35
N ILE A 74 4.77 4.02 -2.98
CA ILE A 74 4.24 3.39 -4.20
C ILE A 74 4.08 4.42 -5.31
N GLU A 75 4.30 4.01 -6.55
CA GLU A 75 4.09 4.88 -7.72
C GLU A 75 2.80 4.53 -8.45
N THR A 76 2.43 3.24 -8.43
CA THR A 76 1.29 2.71 -9.16
C THR A 76 0.39 1.81 -8.32
N ILE A 77 -0.83 1.57 -8.80
CA ILE A 77 -1.74 0.59 -8.20
C ILE A 77 -1.19 -0.85 -8.26
N LYS A 78 -0.22 -1.13 -9.15
CA LYS A 78 0.42 -2.45 -9.24
C LYS A 78 1.27 -2.70 -8.00
N ASP A 79 2.07 -1.71 -7.62
CA ASP A 79 2.93 -1.76 -6.42
C ASP A 79 2.08 -2.00 -5.17
N ALA A 80 0.95 -1.29 -5.05
CA ALA A 80 0.00 -1.52 -3.97
C ALA A 80 -0.58 -2.95 -4.00
N ARG A 81 -0.93 -3.47 -5.18
CA ARG A 81 -1.44 -4.84 -5.31
C ARG A 81 -0.41 -5.88 -4.87
N GLU A 82 0.85 -5.71 -5.24
CA GLU A 82 1.92 -6.62 -4.82
C GLU A 82 2.12 -6.58 -3.31
N LEU A 83 2.21 -5.37 -2.75
CA LEU A 83 2.41 -5.16 -1.32
C LEU A 83 1.31 -5.79 -0.48
N PHE A 84 0.05 -5.59 -0.86
CA PHE A 84 -1.11 -6.08 -0.08
C PHE A 84 -1.38 -7.58 -0.25
N THR A 85 -0.76 -8.23 -1.22
CA THR A 85 -1.06 -9.63 -1.55
C THR A 85 0.13 -10.54 -1.36
N GLY A 86 1.35 -9.99 -1.27
CA GLY A 86 2.60 -10.75 -1.24
C GLY A 86 2.89 -11.50 -2.54
N VAL A 87 2.14 -11.21 -3.62
CA VAL A 87 2.24 -11.90 -4.90
C VAL A 87 2.59 -10.88 -5.99
N PRO A 88 3.57 -11.18 -6.87
CA PRO A 88 3.86 -10.31 -8.01
C PRO A 88 2.61 -10.03 -8.84
N ALA A 89 2.42 -8.78 -9.26
CA ALA A 89 1.28 -8.35 -10.04
C ALA A 89 1.29 -9.06 -11.40
N GLY A 90 2.49 -9.28 -11.93
CA GLY A 90 2.77 -9.94 -13.20
C GLY A 90 2.90 -8.94 -14.34
N THR A 91 3.77 -9.27 -15.29
CA THR A 91 3.92 -8.54 -16.55
C THR A 91 3.17 -9.31 -17.63
N GLY A 92 2.31 -8.60 -18.37
CA GLY A 92 1.62 -9.19 -19.51
C GLY A 92 2.60 -9.47 -20.64
N ASP A 93 2.47 -10.61 -21.30
CA ASP A 93 3.20 -10.90 -22.53
C ASP A 93 2.65 -10.07 -23.72
N ALA A 94 3.19 -10.28 -24.92
CA ALA A 94 2.75 -9.58 -26.13
C ALA A 94 1.26 -9.80 -26.48
N LYS A 95 0.60 -10.79 -25.88
CA LYS A 95 -0.83 -11.08 -26.05
C LYS A 95 -1.68 -10.54 -24.88
N GLY A 96 -1.04 -9.87 -23.93
CA GLY A 96 -1.67 -9.41 -22.70
C GLY A 96 -1.93 -10.52 -21.68
N GLU A 97 -1.32 -11.70 -21.86
CA GLU A 97 -1.48 -12.83 -20.95
C GLU A 97 -0.50 -12.72 -19.78
N PHE A 98 -0.99 -13.01 -18.57
CA PHE A 98 -0.22 -12.92 -17.34
C PHE A 98 0.07 -14.32 -16.82
N GLY A 99 1.23 -14.50 -16.18
CA GLY A 99 1.57 -15.75 -15.51
C GLY A 99 0.46 -16.18 -14.53
N LYS A 100 0.11 -17.46 -14.55
CA LYS A 100 -1.01 -18.05 -13.79
C LYS A 100 -0.93 -17.78 -12.28
N ASP A 101 0.30 -17.63 -11.78
CA ASP A 101 0.58 -17.42 -10.37
C ASP A 101 0.56 -15.94 -9.95
N ALA A 102 0.58 -15.01 -10.91
CA ALA A 102 0.59 -13.58 -10.68
C ALA A 102 -0.80 -13.02 -10.39
N VAL A 103 -0.88 -11.86 -9.72
CA VAL A 103 -2.18 -11.24 -9.33
C VAL A 103 -3.09 -11.03 -10.53
N PHE A 104 -2.57 -10.52 -11.65
CA PHE A 104 -3.36 -10.30 -12.87
C PHE A 104 -3.77 -11.59 -13.59
N GLY A 105 -2.96 -12.65 -13.47
CA GLY A 105 -3.32 -13.98 -13.98
C GLY A 105 -4.45 -14.63 -13.18
N LYS A 106 -4.45 -14.43 -11.85
CA LYS A 106 -5.46 -14.97 -10.92
C LYS A 106 -6.78 -14.19 -10.89
N SER A 107 -6.80 -12.96 -11.39
CA SER A 107 -7.98 -12.07 -11.35
C SER A 107 -8.71 -11.93 -12.69
N ARG A 108 -8.21 -12.58 -13.74
CA ARG A 108 -8.92 -12.76 -15.02
C ARG A 108 -9.90 -13.93 -14.87
N HIS A 109 -11.20 -13.62 -14.91
CA HIS A 109 -12.28 -14.59 -15.11
C HIS A 109 -12.55 -14.78 -16.60
#